data_AF-A0A0H2R3P7-F1
#
_entry.id   AF-A0A0H2R3P7-F1
#
_cell.length_a   1.000
_cell.length_b   1.000
_cell.length_c   1.000
_cell.angle_alpha   90.00
_cell.angle_beta   90.00
_cell.angle_gamma   90.00
#
_symmetry.space_group_name_H-M   'P 1'
#
loop_
_entity.id
_entity.type
_entity.pdbx_description
1 polymer ?
#
loop_
_entity_poly.entity_id
_entity_poly.type
_entity_poly.pdbx_seq_one_letter_code
_entity_poly.pdbx_strand_id
1 'polypeptide(L)'
;FKAEEGSLAYQMRNIVRDRNRANEHLLRRKEENALRVSQGLAPLPEEDIARLFKIQAEPSRLKSMLLLGQIDAYSQSLGSAASEGYVKMYSVNTGNGSD
;
A
#
# COMPACT_ATOMS: atom_id res chain seq x y z
N PHE A 1 -2.98 2.02 13.13
CA PHE A 1 -2.21 1.04 12.34
C PHE A 1 -3.10 -0.03 11.71
N LYS A 2 -3.57 -1.04 12.47
CA LYS A 2 -4.37 -2.17 11.91
C LYS A 2 -5.62 -1.77 11.09
N ALA A 3 -6.36 -0.76 11.53
CA ALA A 3 -7.54 -0.28 10.79
C ALA A 3 -7.18 0.39 9.45
N GLU A 4 -6.03 1.07 9.40
CA GLU A 4 -5.56 1.72 8.17
C GLU A 4 -5.00 0.69 7.18
N GLU A 5 -4.20 -0.26 7.66
CA GLU A 5 -3.71 -1.36 6.84
C GLU A 5 -4.86 -2.17 6.24
N GLY A 6 -5.89 -2.47 7.04
CA GLY A 6 -7.09 -3.17 6.58
C GLY A 6 -7.83 -2.40 5.48
N SER A 7 -7.97 -1.08 5.63
CA SER A 7 -8.61 -0.21 4.65
C SER A 7 -7.80 -0.11 3.35
N LEU A 8 -6.48 0.08 3.45
CA LEU A 8 -5.59 0.12 2.29
C LEU A 8 -5.58 -1.21 1.53
N ALA A 9 -5.45 -2.33 2.24
CA ALA A 9 -5.49 -3.65 1.63
C ALA A 9 -6.84 -3.90 0.94
N TYR A 10 -7.95 -3.43 1.51
CA TYR A 10 -9.27 -3.53 0.87
C TYR A 10 -9.34 -2.72 -0.42
N GLN A 11 -8.90 -1.47 -0.41
CA GLN A 11 -8.88 -0.60 -1.59
C GLN A 11 -7.96 -1.15 -2.68
N MET A 12 -6.76 -1.61 -2.33
CA MET A 12 -5.83 -2.26 -3.25
C MET A 12 -6.44 -3.50 -3.90
N ARG A 13 -7.14 -4.36 -3.14
CA ARG A 13 -7.86 -5.52 -3.69
C ARG A 13 -8.93 -5.13 -4.70
N ASN A 14 -9.66 -4.04 -4.46
CA ASN A 14 -10.67 -3.56 -5.40
C ASN A 14 -10.01 -3.07 -6.70
N ILE A 15 -8.94 -2.29 -6.61
CA ILE A 15 -8.17 -1.81 -7.77
C ILE A 15 -7.66 -2.97 -8.61
N VAL A 16 -7.10 -4.01 -7.98
CA VAL A 16 -6.62 -5.21 -8.68
C VAL A 16 -7.77 -5.93 -9.40
N ARG A 17 -8.94 -6.07 -8.75
CA ARG A 17 -10.11 -6.68 -9.40
C ARG A 17 -10.57 -5.88 -10.62
N ASP A 18 -10.61 -4.55 -10.51
CA ASP A 18 -11.04 -3.69 -11.62
C ASP A 18 -10.04 -3.69 -12.77
N ARG A 19 -8.74 -3.67 -12.47
CA ARG A 19 -7.67 -3.85 -13.48
C ARG A 19 -7.76 -5.19 -14.19
N ASN A 20 -8.02 -6.27 -13.45
CA ASN A 20 -8.14 -7.60 -14.05
C ASN A 20 -9.33 -7.68 -15.01
N ARG A 21 -10.48 -7.10 -14.64
CA ARG A 21 -11.66 -7.04 -15.52
C ARG A 21 -11.39 -6.25 -16.79
N ALA A 22 -10.69 -5.11 -16.68
CA ALA A 22 -10.31 -4.31 -17.84
C ALA A 22 -9.36 -5.08 -18.78
N ASN A 23 -8.37 -5.77 -18.21
CA ASN A 23 -7.42 -6.58 -18.98
C ASN A 23 -8.09 -7.78 -19.66
N GLU A 24 -9.02 -8.45 -18.99
CA GLU A 24 -9.78 -9.56 -19.56
C GLU A 24 -10.66 -9.10 -20.73
N HIS A 25 -11.31 -7.94 -20.60
CA HIS A 25 -12.08 -7.34 -21.68
C HIS A 25 -11.20 -6.99 -22.89
N LEU A 26 -10.02 -6.42 -22.64
CA LEU A 26 -9.03 -6.15 -23.68
C LEU A 26 -8.59 -7.41 -24.42
N LEU A 27 -8.29 -8.48 -23.69
CA LEU A 27 -7.90 -9.75 -24.27
C LEU A 27 -9.01 -10.33 -25.14
N ARG A 28 -10.25 -10.37 -24.64
CA ARG A 28 -11.42 -10.84 -25.40
C ARG A 28 -11.62 -10.03 -26.69
N ARG A 29 -11.52 -8.70 -26.62
CA ARG A 29 -11.65 -7.84 -27.82
C ARG A 29 -10.56 -8.11 -28.85
N LYS A 30 -9.33 -8.37 -28.41
CA LYS A 30 -8.20 -8.72 -29.29
C LYS A 30 -8.43 -10.04 -30.01
N GLU A 31 -8.91 -11.06 -29.29
CA GLU A 31 -9.27 -12.36 -29.88
C GLU A 31 -10.40 -12.24 -30.90
N GLU A 32 -11.44 -11.46 -30.57
CA GLU A 32 -12.57 -11.22 -31.47
C GLU A 32 -12.15 -10.46 -32.74
N ASN A 33 -11.27 -9.46 -32.60
CA ASN A 33 -10.73 -8.72 -33.73
C ASN A 33 -9.83 -9.60 -34.62
N ALA A 34 -9.05 -10.52 -34.03
CA ALA A 34 -8.27 -11.49 -34.81
C ALA A 34 -9.17 -12.42 -35.64
N LEU A 35 -10.30 -12.86 -35.08
CA LEU A 35 -11.31 -13.65 -35.80
C LEU A 35 -11.99 -12.84 -36.92
N ARG A 36 -12.31 -11.57 -36.69
CA ARG A 36 -12.88 -10.71 -37.75
C ARG A 36 -11.92 -10.51 -38.91
N VAL A 37 -10.66 -10.24 -38.61
CA VAL A 37 -9.63 -10.04 -39.64
C VAL A 37 -9.43 -11.30 -40.48
N SER A 38 -9.46 -12.49 -39.87
CA SER A 38 -9.35 -13.75 -40.63
C SER A 38 -10.58 -14.03 -41.52
N GLN A 39 -11.74 -13.49 -41.16
CA GLN A 39 -12.97 -13.53 -41.96
C GLN A 39 -13.06 -12.39 -43.00
N GLY A 40 -12.05 -11.53 -43.10
CA GLY A 40 -12.04 -10.37 -44.01
C GLY A 40 -12.93 -9.21 -43.56
N LEU A 41 -13.41 -9.22 -42.30
CA LEU A 41 -14.18 -8.15 -41.70
C LEU A 41 -13.26 -7.13 -41.03
N ALA A 42 -13.69 -5.86 -40.99
CA ALA A 42 -12.97 -4.82 -40.26
C ALA A 42 -12.96 -5.10 -38.74
N PRO A 43 -11.85 -4.80 -38.04
CA PRO A 43 -11.80 -4.92 -36.58
C PRO A 43 -12.79 -3.97 -35.92
N LEU A 44 -13.33 -4.37 -34.76
CA LEU A 44 -14.18 -3.49 -33.97
C LEU A 44 -13.38 -2.27 -33.49
N PRO A 45 -14.02 -1.09 -33.39
CA PRO A 45 -13.40 0.09 -32.82
C PRO A 45 -12.85 -0.19 -31.41
N GLU A 46 -11.68 0.38 -31.14
CA GLU A 46 -11.11 0.40 -29.80
C GLU A 46 -11.97 1.35 -28.94
N GLU A 47 -12.87 0.78 -28.14
CA GLU A 47 -13.59 1.55 -27.14
C GLU A 47 -12.62 2.04 -26.07
N ASP A 48 -12.84 3.26 -25.61
CA ASP A 48 -12.01 3.89 -24.59
C ASP A 48 -12.18 3.14 -23.25
N ILE A 49 -11.24 2.22 -22.96
CA ILE A 49 -11.29 1.31 -21.80
C ILE A 49 -11.38 2.12 -20.49
N ALA A 50 -10.82 3.32 -20.46
CA ALA A 50 -10.91 4.24 -19.32
C ALA A 50 -12.34 4.75 -19.07
N ARG A 51 -13.19 4.84 -20.11
CA ARG A 51 -14.61 5.17 -19.96
C ARG A 51 -15.45 3.97 -19.50
N LEU A 52 -15.10 2.76 -19.95
CA LEU A 52 -15.79 1.51 -19.60
C LEU A 52 -15.49 1.05 -18.17
N PHE A 53 -14.22 1.12 -17.76
CA PHE A 53 -13.75 0.67 -16.46
C PHE A 53 -13.29 1.86 -15.63
N LYS A 54 -14.11 2.25 -14.66
CA LYS A 54 -13.74 3.26 -13.65
C LYS A 54 -12.81 2.65 -12.61
N ILE A 55 -11.54 2.47 -12.97
CA ILE A 55 -10.52 2.00 -12.03
C ILE A 55 -10.33 3.09 -10.96
N GLN A 56 -10.60 2.75 -9.70
CA GLN A 56 -10.40 3.69 -8.61
C GLN A 56 -8.93 4.12 -8.54
N ALA A 57 -8.70 5.40 -8.26
CA ALA A 57 -7.36 5.91 -8.05
C ALA A 57 -6.69 5.20 -6.87
N GLU A 58 -5.36 5.07 -6.95
CA GLU A 58 -4.60 4.45 -5.87
C GLU A 58 -4.74 5.28 -4.58
N PRO A 59 -4.99 4.63 -3.43
CA PRO A 59 -5.11 5.35 -2.17
C PRO A 59 -3.82 6.09 -1.82
N SER A 60 -3.96 7.26 -1.21
CA SER A 60 -2.82 8.01 -0.67
C SER A 60 -2.10 7.22 0.42
N ARG A 61 -0.77 7.12 0.30
CA ARG A 61 0.12 6.45 1.27
C ARG A 61 0.64 7.40 2.36
N LEU A 62 0.31 8.69 2.29
CA LEU A 62 0.81 9.72 3.20
C LEU A 62 0.51 9.39 4.66
N LYS A 63 -0.72 8.94 4.94
CA LYS A 63 -1.16 8.63 6.31
C LYS A 63 -0.33 7.49 6.92
N SER A 64 -0.11 6.42 6.16
CA SER A 64 0.73 5.29 6.58
C SER A 64 2.18 5.70 6.79
N MET A 65 2.71 6.55 5.92
CA MET A 65 4.07 7.08 6.06
C MET A 65 4.23 7.93 7.33
N LEU A 66 3.25 8.80 7.61
CA LEU A 66 3.23 9.60 8.82
C LEU A 66 3.16 8.73 10.08
N LEU A 67 2.26 7.74 10.08
CA LEU A 67 2.11 6.82 11.19
C LEU A 67 3.38 6.00 11.44
N LEU A 68 4.07 5.59 10.38
CA LEU A 68 5.36 4.89 10.49
C LEU A 68 6.43 5.80 11.12
N GLY A 69 6.51 7.05 10.70
CA GLY A 69 7.42 8.03 11.29
C GLY A 69 7.13 8.31 12.77
N GLN A 70 5.85 8.35 13.16
CA GLN A 70 5.47 8.48 14.57
C GLN A 70 5.91 7.26 15.39
N ILE A 71 5.73 6.05 14.87
CA ILE A 71 6.18 4.82 15.54
C ILE A 71 7.70 4.83 15.72
N ASP A 72 8.45 5.19 14.68
CA ASP A 72 9.92 5.28 14.73
C ASP A 72 10.40 6.30 15.78
N ALA A 73 9.82 7.50 15.77
CA ALA A 73 10.12 8.52 16.79
C ALA A 73 9.82 8.04 18.21
N TYR A 74 8.69 7.35 18.41
CA TYR A 74 8.37 6.78 19.72
C TYR A 74 9.36 5.69 20.13
N SER A 75 9.76 4.80 19.23
CA SER A 75 10.77 3.78 19.51
C SER A 75 12.12 4.39 19.91
N GLN A 76 12.56 5.46 19.23
CA GLN A 76 13.79 6.17 19.58
C GLN A 76 13.70 6.86 20.95
N SER A 77 12.58 7.53 21.24
CA SER A 77 12.36 8.18 22.53
C SER A 77 12.31 7.16 23.69
N LEU A 78 11.68 6.00 23.45
CA LEU A 78 11.58 4.94 24.45
C LEU A 78 12.94 4.31 24.74
N GLY A 79 13.74 4.07 23.70
CA GLY A 79 15.11 3.60 23.83
C GLY A 79 15.97 4.57 24.65
N SER A 80 15.90 5.87 24.32
CA SER A 80 16.64 6.92 25.03
C SER A 80 16.22 7.01 26.50
N ALA A 81 14.92 7.00 26.79
CA ALA A 81 14.40 7.03 28.16
C ALA A 81 14.81 5.79 28.97
N ALA A 82 14.80 4.60 28.35
CA ALA A 82 15.26 3.38 28.99
C ALA A 82 16.76 3.45 29.32
N SER A 83 17.59 3.90 28.38
CA SER A 83 19.03 4.11 28.59
C SER A 83 19.30 5.09 29.74
N GLU A 84 18.61 6.24 29.77
CA GLU A 84 18.71 7.19 30.89
C GLU A 84 18.29 6.58 32.23
N GLY A 85 17.23 5.77 32.24
CA GLY A 85 16.79 5.02 33.41
C GLY A 85 17.87 4.08 33.94
N TYR A 86 18.51 3.30 33.06
CA TYR A 86 19.62 2.43 33.45
C TYR A 86 20.80 3.22 34.01
N VAL A 87 21.21 4.30 33.35
CA VAL A 87 22.31 5.15 33.83
C VAL A 87 22.03 5.64 35.25
N LYS A 88 20.83 6.18 35.50
CA LYS A 88 20.43 6.65 36.84
C LYS A 88 20.45 5.55 37.89
N MET A 89 19.95 4.36 37.57
CA MET A 89 19.95 3.22 38.49
C MET A 89 21.36 2.77 38.88
N TYR A 90 22.26 2.63 37.90
CA TYR A 90 23.64 2.23 38.17
C TYR A 90 24.47 3.33 38.84
N SER A 91 24.23 4.61 38.54
CA SER A 91 24.90 5.72 39.23
C SER A 91 24.52 5.80 40.71
N VAL A 92 23.25 5.52 41.05
CA VAL A 92 22.81 5.47 42.45
C VAL A 92 23.41 4.26 43.19
N ASN A 93 23.43 3.10 42.54
CA ASN A 93 23.95 1.88 43.17
C ASN A 93 25.46 1.94 43.43
N THR A 94 26.23 2.58 42.54
CA THR A 94 27.67 2.78 42.71
C THR A 94 28.00 3.86 43.74
N GLY A 95 27.19 4.92 43.84
CA GLY A 95 27.37 5.98 44.85
C GLY A 95 27.03 5.56 46.28
N ASN A 96 26.16 4.56 46.48
CA ASN A 96 25.81 4.05 47.82
C ASN A 96 26.79 2.98 48.36
N GLY A 97 27.73 2.50 47.55
CA GLY A 97 28.69 1.45 47.92
C GLY A 97 30.09 1.96 48.30
N SER A 98 30.27 3.29 48.44
CA SER A 98 31.56 3.93 48.66
C SER A 98 31.75 4.56 50.05
N ASP A 99 30.96 4.16 51.05
CA ASP A 99 31.17 4.47 52.48
C ASP A 99 31.49 3.20 53.28
#